data_AF-A0A5J4ZTW4-F1
#
_entry.id   AF-A0A5J4ZTW4-F1
#
_cell.length_a   1.000
_cell.length_b   1.000
_cell.length_c   1.000
_cell.angle_alpha   90.00
_cell.angle_beta   90.00
_cell.angle_gamma   90.00
#
_symmetry.space_group_name_H-M   'P 1'
#
loop_
_entity.id
_entity.type
_entity.pdbx_description
1 polymer ?
#
loop_
_entity_poly.entity_id
_entity_poly.type
_entity_poly.pdbx_seq_one_letter_code
_entity_poly.pdbx_strand_id
1 'polypeptide(L)'
;MNPHLEVDASENGEPNGLTEVLNGHVAEHTERSRGLVEESSAASIHHVGHKFDDILQLKQGCYVDFPAIKISELMKLNSLGNSSTQSLFSTVNKILDESIERKTGDLSHRVAFLLKNVVQEIERRISAQAENFQNQNNLYKAREQKYQSRLRVLETLTIGTTEENEVVMNQLQQIKIEKSKIEEKKKLEEQDVIRLMKETDQNNIQILALKQELELAKRTYDKHCLQLETQAKETKVELEKLMDLECLLTDSRKKVKELEALSASKSMRWKKKELSYKSFMDSQFESLQGLRLASESIKQDVLKTQRIYLEEFNHLGVKLKGLIDAAENYHMVLAENRKLYNEVQDLKGNIRVYCRIRPFLPGQSRKQTTIEYIGENGELVVVNPSKQGKDSHRLFKFNKVFGPTATQEEVFLDTQPLIRSVLDGYNVCIFAYGQTGSGKTYTMTGPNVSTKEDWGVNYRALNDLFHISQSRKNSIKYEVGVQMVEIYNELVRDLLSSDSSQKSWDLEYCPTKWVSRS
;
A
#
# COMPACT_ATOMS: atom_id res chain seq x y z
N MET A 1 -19.40 -19.62 -24.75
CA MET A 1 -19.97 -18.29 -25.03
C MET A 1 -20.07 -17.53 -23.71
N ASN A 2 -19.26 -16.48 -23.54
CA ASN A 2 -19.63 -15.28 -22.78
C ASN A 2 -19.94 -14.18 -23.83
N PRO A 3 -20.74 -13.16 -23.52
CA PRO A 3 -20.24 -11.88 -22.96
C PRO A 3 -21.16 -11.34 -21.82
N HIS A 4 -20.95 -10.21 -21.12
CA HIS A 4 -19.97 -9.08 -21.16
C HIS A 4 -19.35 -8.85 -19.75
N LEU A 5 -18.31 -8.04 -19.46
CA LEU A 5 -17.35 -7.21 -20.23
C LEU A 5 -17.56 -5.66 -20.39
N GLU A 6 -17.96 -4.95 -19.33
CA GLU A 6 -17.85 -3.47 -19.18
C GLU A 6 -17.29 -3.13 -17.77
N VAL A 7 -16.43 -2.14 -17.45
CA VAL A 7 -15.71 -1.05 -18.18
C VAL A 7 -16.55 0.16 -18.62
N ASP A 8 -16.35 1.42 -18.17
CA ASP A 8 -15.61 2.03 -17.02
C ASP A 8 -16.38 3.36 -16.62
N ALA A 9 -15.92 4.61 -16.35
CA ALA A 9 -14.62 5.31 -16.31
C ALA A 9 -14.66 6.70 -15.58
N SER A 10 -13.54 7.06 -14.93
CA SER A 10 -12.81 8.38 -14.92
C SER A 10 -13.45 9.76 -14.58
N GLU A 11 -12.79 10.50 -13.67
CA GLU A 11 -12.43 11.95 -13.73
C GLU A 11 -11.16 12.16 -12.85
N ASN A 12 -10.02 12.67 -13.37
CA ASN A 12 -9.60 14.07 -13.62
C ASN A 12 -9.16 14.84 -12.35
N GLY A 13 -7.98 15.50 -12.29
CA GLY A 13 -6.98 15.71 -13.35
C GLY A 13 -5.57 16.19 -12.89
N GLU A 14 -4.84 16.77 -13.85
CA GLU A 14 -3.37 17.05 -13.89
C GLU A 14 -3.00 18.54 -13.61
N PRO A 15 -1.81 19.10 -13.99
CA PRO A 15 -0.40 18.80 -13.62
C PRO A 15 0.44 20.05 -13.22
N ASN A 16 1.79 19.89 -13.17
CA ASN A 16 2.87 20.91 -13.22
C ASN A 16 3.08 21.77 -11.94
N GLY A 17 4.28 22.35 -11.67
CA GLY A 17 5.60 22.28 -12.33
C GLY A 17 6.38 23.60 -12.20
N LEU A 18 7.74 23.57 -12.34
CA LEU A 18 8.67 24.74 -12.36
C LEU A 18 8.88 25.47 -10.98
N THR A 19 9.88 26.35 -10.75
CA THR A 19 11.38 26.22 -10.75
C THR A 19 12.00 27.41 -9.96
N GLU A 20 13.31 27.36 -9.61
CA GLU A 20 14.21 28.52 -9.33
C GLU A 20 13.97 29.43 -8.08
N VAL A 21 14.88 30.31 -7.58
CA VAL A 21 16.36 30.25 -7.36
C VAL A 21 16.87 31.42 -6.44
N LEU A 22 18.11 31.31 -5.89
CA LEU A 22 19.04 32.35 -5.33
C LEU A 22 18.73 33.29 -4.13
N ASN A 23 19.61 33.18 -3.10
CA ASN A 23 20.43 34.20 -2.37
C ASN A 23 19.93 35.57 -1.84
N GLY A 24 20.30 35.85 -0.58
CA GLY A 24 20.74 37.14 0.02
C GLY A 24 21.27 36.89 1.46
N HIS A 25 22.42 37.35 1.99
CA HIS A 25 23.13 38.66 2.06
C HIS A 25 22.37 39.74 2.88
N VAL A 26 22.98 40.51 3.81
CA VAL A 26 24.38 40.59 4.34
C VAL A 26 24.41 41.34 5.72
N ALA A 27 25.61 41.66 6.26
CA ALA A 27 25.89 42.65 7.36
C ALA A 27 25.60 42.20 8.83
N GLU A 28 26.32 42.64 9.89
CA GLU A 28 27.52 43.51 10.00
C GLU A 28 28.31 43.35 11.33
N HIS A 29 29.51 43.98 11.42
CA HIS A 29 30.27 44.60 12.55
C HIS A 29 29.85 44.41 14.05
N THR A 30 30.67 44.51 15.12
CA THR A 30 32.08 44.95 15.46
C THR A 30 32.35 44.61 16.96
N GLU A 31 33.56 44.51 17.55
CA GLU A 31 34.96 44.32 17.13
C GLU A 31 35.86 43.85 18.33
N ARG A 32 37.20 43.80 18.13
CA ARG A 32 38.39 44.05 19.02
C ARG A 32 38.30 44.26 20.55
N SER A 33 39.38 44.11 21.35
CA SER A 33 40.68 43.37 21.24
C SER A 33 41.53 43.52 22.52
N ARG A 34 42.54 42.64 22.72
CA ARG A 34 43.64 42.79 23.70
C ARG A 34 44.72 43.80 23.23
N GLY A 35 45.44 44.39 24.19
CA GLY A 35 46.78 44.98 24.07
C GLY A 35 47.38 45.09 25.49
N LEU A 36 48.67 45.27 25.79
CA LEU A 36 50.01 45.32 25.16
C LEU A 36 50.84 46.37 25.96
N VAL A 37 52.10 46.65 25.60
CA VAL A 37 53.18 47.09 26.52
C VAL A 37 53.80 48.44 26.09
N GLU A 38 54.83 48.91 26.81
CA GLU A 38 55.86 49.94 26.46
C GLU A 38 55.53 51.43 26.76
N GLU A 39 56.48 52.39 26.81
CA GLU A 39 57.84 52.48 27.42
C GLU A 39 58.37 53.95 27.39
N SER A 40 59.34 54.33 28.27
CA SER A 40 60.19 55.56 28.19
C SER A 40 59.45 56.91 28.46
N SER A 41 59.99 58.14 28.59
CA SER A 41 61.27 58.88 28.79
C SER A 41 60.96 60.39 28.47
N ALA A 42 61.78 61.46 28.58
CA ALA A 42 62.76 61.97 29.55
C ALA A 42 63.06 63.49 29.26
N ALA A 43 63.98 64.15 30.01
CA ALA A 43 64.57 65.53 29.82
C ALA A 43 63.70 66.77 30.21
N SER A 44 64.19 68.03 30.39
CA SER A 44 65.44 68.71 30.89
C SER A 44 65.18 70.27 30.84
N ILE A 45 66.00 71.33 31.08
CA ILE A 45 67.41 71.70 31.39
C ILE A 45 67.41 73.12 32.06
N HIS A 46 68.46 73.61 32.78
CA HIS A 46 69.20 74.90 32.49
C HIS A 46 70.25 75.41 33.55
N HIS A 47 71.05 76.41 33.13
CA HIS A 47 72.23 77.11 33.73
C HIS A 47 71.94 77.99 34.98
N VAL A 48 72.87 78.45 35.85
CA VAL A 48 74.30 78.92 35.79
C VAL A 48 74.51 80.39 35.33
N GLY A 49 75.18 81.22 36.16
CA GLY A 49 75.52 82.64 35.90
C GLY A 49 76.39 83.27 37.02
N HIS A 50 77.14 84.36 36.76
CA HIS A 50 78.29 84.80 37.59
C HIS A 50 78.40 86.34 37.79
N LYS A 51 79.17 86.73 38.83
CA LYS A 51 79.97 87.98 38.99
C LYS A 51 79.31 89.29 39.47
N PHE A 52 80.21 90.16 39.94
CA PHE A 52 80.03 91.55 40.39
C PHE A 52 81.17 92.43 39.81
N ASP A 53 81.09 93.74 40.06
CA ASP A 53 82.05 94.84 39.84
C ASP A 53 82.12 95.49 38.44
N ASP A 54 81.64 96.75 38.37
CA ASP A 54 82.42 97.90 37.86
C ASP A 54 81.86 99.26 38.37
N ILE A 55 82.50 100.39 38.03
CA ILE A 55 82.49 101.66 38.79
C ILE A 55 81.85 102.89 38.09
N LEU A 56 81.19 103.73 38.92
CA LEU A 56 80.83 105.17 38.78
C LEU A 56 80.64 105.84 37.39
N GLN A 57 79.52 106.55 37.26
CA GLN A 57 79.55 107.97 36.81
C GLN A 57 78.69 108.86 37.72
N LEU A 58 78.94 110.18 37.66
CA LEU A 58 78.59 111.17 38.67
C LEU A 58 77.76 112.33 38.05
N LYS A 59 76.78 112.88 38.78
CA LYS A 59 76.46 114.32 38.67
C LYS A 59 75.78 114.96 39.88
N GLN A 60 75.93 116.28 39.95
CA GLN A 60 75.53 117.22 41.02
C GLN A 60 74.01 117.29 41.26
N GLY A 61 73.48 117.81 42.37
CA GLY A 61 74.09 118.42 43.57
C GLY A 61 73.14 119.45 44.23
N CYS A 62 73.59 120.16 45.29
CA CYS A 62 72.87 121.22 46.04
C CYS A 62 71.64 120.79 46.89
N TYR A 63 71.24 121.45 47.98
CA TYR A 63 71.91 122.30 49.01
C TYR A 63 70.92 122.52 50.20
N VAL A 64 71.29 123.27 51.24
CA VAL A 64 70.44 123.86 52.33
C VAL A 64 69.93 122.92 53.45
N ASP A 65 70.75 122.80 54.50
CA ASP A 65 70.50 123.27 55.89
C ASP A 65 69.17 123.04 56.66
N PHE A 66 69.34 122.44 57.86
CA PHE A 66 68.83 122.84 59.20
C PHE A 66 67.35 123.27 59.41
N PRO A 67 66.69 122.79 60.50
CA PRO A 67 67.09 123.20 61.86
C PRO A 67 67.11 122.11 62.94
N ALA A 68 67.60 122.50 64.12
CA ALA A 68 67.66 121.68 65.34
C ALA A 68 66.31 121.62 66.10
N ILE A 69 66.35 121.15 67.36
CA ILE A 69 65.19 120.99 68.28
C ILE A 69 64.32 119.74 68.00
N LYS A 70 64.98 118.65 67.59
CA LYS A 70 64.76 117.25 68.02
C LYS A 70 66.09 116.53 67.73
N ILE A 71 66.63 115.63 68.56
CA ILE A 71 65.98 114.77 69.54
C ILE A 71 66.85 114.64 70.82
N SER A 72 66.33 115.06 71.98
CA SER A 72 66.98 114.88 73.30
C SER A 72 66.76 113.46 73.86
N GLU A 73 66.59 112.50 72.96
CA GLU A 73 65.99 111.18 73.19
C GLU A 73 67.00 110.05 72.94
N LEU A 74 68.11 110.36 72.24
CA LEU A 74 69.28 109.50 72.08
C LEU A 74 70.22 109.50 73.30
N MET A 75 69.83 110.15 74.41
CA MET A 75 70.53 110.15 75.70
C MET A 75 69.75 109.37 76.79
N LYS A 76 69.20 108.20 76.46
CA LYS A 76 68.70 107.23 77.44
C LYS A 76 69.20 105.81 77.16
N LEU A 77 70.31 105.46 77.83
CA LEU A 77 70.88 104.12 77.99
C LEU A 77 71.44 103.44 76.71
N ASN A 78 72.45 102.59 76.91
CA ASN A 78 72.95 101.55 76.00
C ASN A 78 73.16 101.90 74.51
N SER A 79 74.29 102.57 74.16
CA SER A 79 74.77 102.57 72.76
C SER A 79 76.28 102.82 72.56
N LEU A 80 76.86 103.81 73.27
CA LEU A 80 78.10 104.49 72.86
C LEU A 80 79.37 103.59 72.73
N GLY A 81 79.40 102.40 73.32
CA GLY A 81 80.52 101.46 73.14
C GLY A 81 80.66 100.94 71.71
N ASN A 82 79.52 100.65 71.05
CA ASN A 82 79.45 100.01 69.72
C ASN A 82 79.40 101.01 68.56
N SER A 83 79.57 102.31 68.81
CA SER A 83 79.60 103.33 67.76
C SER A 83 80.90 103.24 66.95
N SER A 84 80.79 103.34 65.62
CA SER A 84 81.96 103.32 64.71
C SER A 84 82.76 104.62 64.80
N THR A 85 84.08 104.52 64.62
CA THR A 85 85.03 105.65 64.73
C THR A 85 84.66 106.82 63.81
N GLN A 86 84.14 106.53 62.62
CA GLN A 86 83.71 107.51 61.61
C GLN A 86 82.49 108.34 62.05
N SER A 87 81.61 107.79 62.91
CA SER A 87 80.43 108.48 63.44
C SER A 87 80.77 109.46 64.57
N LEU A 88 81.76 109.10 65.41
CA LEU A 88 82.27 109.98 66.46
C LEU A 88 82.94 111.22 65.86
N PHE A 89 83.80 111.04 64.85
CA PHE A 89 84.46 112.17 64.18
C PHE A 89 83.48 113.13 63.49
N SER A 90 82.42 112.64 62.83
CA SER A 90 81.43 113.54 62.20
C SER A 90 80.61 114.34 63.22
N THR A 91 80.42 113.80 64.43
CA THR A 91 79.75 114.49 65.54
C THR A 91 80.65 115.57 66.16
N VAL A 92 81.95 115.29 66.31
CA VAL A 92 82.94 116.25 66.83
C VAL A 92 83.14 117.43 65.86
N ASN A 93 83.26 117.16 64.56
CA ASN A 93 83.48 118.22 63.56
C ASN A 93 82.33 119.24 63.57
N LYS A 94 81.06 118.80 63.59
CA LYS A 94 79.90 119.71 63.65
C LYS A 94 79.90 120.66 64.87
N ILE A 95 80.41 120.20 66.01
CA ILE A 95 80.52 121.01 67.24
C ILE A 95 81.68 122.01 67.14
N LEU A 96 82.76 121.65 66.43
CA LEU A 96 83.86 122.55 66.11
C LEU A 96 83.45 123.62 65.08
N ASP A 97 82.70 123.24 64.05
CA ASP A 97 82.18 124.17 63.03
C ASP A 97 81.29 125.25 63.68
N GLU A 98 80.33 124.84 64.53
CA GLU A 98 79.51 125.76 65.35
C GLU A 98 80.32 126.65 66.31
N SER A 99 81.53 126.22 66.70
CA SER A 99 82.43 126.97 67.57
C SER A 99 83.30 127.99 66.82
N ILE A 100 83.46 127.84 65.51
CA ILE A 100 84.34 128.68 64.68
C ILE A 100 83.58 129.91 64.14
N GLU A 101 82.29 129.79 63.80
CA GLU A 101 81.50 130.91 63.27
C GLU A 101 81.22 132.03 64.29
N ARG A 102 80.98 131.69 65.57
CA ARG A 102 80.31 132.60 66.52
C ARG A 102 81.18 133.71 67.12
N LYS A 103 82.52 133.67 66.97
CA LYS A 103 83.49 134.72 67.39
C LYS A 103 83.47 135.21 68.86
N THR A 104 82.58 134.73 69.73
CA THR A 104 82.50 135.14 71.13
C THR A 104 83.55 134.46 71.99
N GLY A 105 84.64 135.17 72.28
CA GLY A 105 85.73 134.72 73.14
C GLY A 105 85.42 134.75 74.63
N ASP A 106 84.44 133.97 75.09
CA ASP A 106 84.53 133.22 76.35
C ASP A 106 83.57 132.02 76.29
N LEU A 107 84.04 130.81 76.65
CA LEU A 107 83.35 129.55 76.34
C LEU A 107 82.95 128.76 77.60
N SER A 108 81.65 128.50 77.72
CA SER A 108 81.09 127.77 78.87
C SER A 108 81.65 126.35 79.03
N HIS A 109 82.08 126.01 80.24
CA HIS A 109 82.75 124.75 80.61
C HIS A 109 82.07 123.44 80.12
N ARG A 110 80.76 123.44 79.84
CA ARG A 110 80.06 122.25 79.34
C ARG A 110 80.57 121.74 77.99
N VAL A 111 80.98 122.63 77.08
CA VAL A 111 81.49 122.22 75.75
C VAL A 111 82.88 121.58 75.88
N ALA A 112 83.74 122.16 76.72
CA ALA A 112 85.08 121.64 77.01
C ALA A 112 85.04 120.23 77.63
N PHE A 113 84.06 119.93 78.48
CA PHE A 113 83.91 118.59 79.09
C PHE A 113 83.52 117.51 78.07
N LEU A 114 82.66 117.84 77.10
CA LEU A 114 82.27 116.91 76.03
C LEU A 114 83.44 116.60 75.09
N LEU A 115 84.17 117.63 74.63
CA LEU A 115 85.37 117.44 73.80
C LEU A 115 86.41 116.57 74.50
N LYS A 116 86.67 116.79 75.79
CA LYS A 116 87.66 116.02 76.56
C LYS A 116 87.35 114.52 76.58
N ASN A 117 86.09 114.13 76.82
CA ASN A 117 85.70 112.72 76.90
C ASN A 117 85.80 111.99 75.55
N VAL A 118 85.49 112.67 74.42
CA VAL A 118 85.59 112.04 73.10
C VAL A 118 87.05 111.89 72.66
N VAL A 119 87.91 112.87 72.97
CA VAL A 119 89.36 112.76 72.70
C VAL A 119 89.97 111.57 73.44
N GLN A 120 89.67 111.38 74.73
CA GLN A 120 90.25 110.28 75.53
C GLN A 120 89.90 108.87 75.00
N GLU A 121 88.68 108.63 74.50
CA GLU A 121 88.33 107.33 73.90
C GLU A 121 88.95 107.14 72.51
N ILE A 122 89.21 108.21 71.76
CA ILE A 122 89.94 108.16 70.49
C ILE A 122 91.42 107.84 70.73
N GLU A 123 92.09 108.51 71.68
CA GLU A 123 93.47 108.20 72.07
C GLU A 123 93.63 106.74 72.52
N ARG A 124 92.69 106.23 73.33
CA ARG A 124 92.68 104.85 73.83
C ARG A 124 92.58 103.82 72.70
N ARG A 125 91.74 104.08 71.69
CA ARG A 125 91.55 103.17 70.54
C ARG A 125 92.74 103.20 69.57
N ILE A 126 93.32 104.37 69.29
CA ILE A 126 94.47 104.50 68.39
C ILE A 126 95.71 103.80 68.97
N SER A 127 95.97 104.00 70.27
CA SER A 127 97.14 103.42 70.96
C SER A 127 97.13 101.88 70.90
N ALA A 128 95.99 101.26 71.21
CA ALA A 128 95.84 99.80 71.18
C ALA A 128 95.93 99.19 69.76
N GLN A 129 95.67 99.97 68.72
CA GLN A 129 95.74 99.50 67.33
C GLN A 129 97.16 99.61 66.74
N ALA A 130 97.96 100.59 67.17
CA ALA A 130 99.34 100.79 66.69
C ALA A 130 100.30 99.65 67.10
N GLU A 131 100.23 99.22 68.36
CA GLU A 131 101.14 98.21 68.94
C GLU A 131 100.95 96.82 68.29
N ASN A 132 99.71 96.44 67.99
CA ASN A 132 99.37 95.15 67.40
C ASN A 132 99.88 95.04 65.94
N PHE A 133 99.86 96.13 65.17
CA PHE A 133 100.42 96.16 63.81
C PHE A 133 101.96 96.09 63.79
N GLN A 134 102.68 96.68 64.76
CA GLN A 134 104.14 96.65 64.78
C GLN A 134 104.72 95.24 64.99
N ASN A 135 104.16 94.45 65.91
CA ASN A 135 104.65 93.10 66.17
C ASN A 135 104.36 92.14 64.99
N GLN A 136 103.24 92.33 64.28
CA GLN A 136 102.96 91.64 63.01
C GLN A 136 104.00 92.04 61.93
N ASN A 137 104.27 93.34 61.76
CA ASN A 137 105.18 93.87 60.74
C ASN A 137 106.60 93.25 60.83
N ASN A 138 107.15 93.13 62.04
CA ASN A 138 108.44 92.49 62.26
C ASN A 138 108.46 91.00 61.91
N LEU A 139 107.37 90.27 62.19
CA LEU A 139 107.25 88.84 61.93
C LEU A 139 107.12 88.52 60.43
N TYR A 140 106.48 89.39 59.64
CA TYR A 140 106.41 89.25 58.19
C TYR A 140 107.72 89.63 57.49
N LYS A 141 108.41 90.69 57.94
CA LYS A 141 109.66 91.16 57.32
C LYS A 141 110.79 90.14 57.42
N ALA A 142 110.82 89.33 58.49
CA ALA A 142 111.71 88.18 58.64
C ALA A 142 111.41 87.02 57.67
N ARG A 143 110.18 86.94 57.11
CA ARG A 143 109.79 85.95 56.09
C ARG A 143 109.99 86.47 54.66
N GLU A 144 109.81 87.77 54.44
CA GLU A 144 110.03 88.45 53.16
C GLU A 144 111.47 88.25 52.64
N GLN A 145 112.48 88.29 53.52
CA GLN A 145 113.86 88.00 53.15
C GLN A 145 114.09 86.56 52.64
N LYS A 146 113.21 85.60 52.96
CA LYS A 146 113.27 84.23 52.41
C LYS A 146 112.62 84.11 51.03
N TYR A 147 111.80 85.08 50.62
CA TYR A 147 111.22 85.14 49.27
C TYR A 147 112.20 85.67 48.20
N GLN A 148 113.38 86.17 48.57
CA GLN A 148 114.29 86.88 47.63
C GLN A 148 115.65 86.20 47.34
N SER A 149 115.96 85.05 47.93
CA SER A 149 117.22 84.33 47.69
C SER A 149 117.11 83.13 46.74
N ARG A 150 115.94 82.90 46.12
CA ARG A 150 115.73 81.81 45.14
C ARG A 150 114.46 81.91 44.27
N LEU A 151 113.74 83.03 44.20
CA LEU A 151 114.06 84.18 43.34
C LEU A 151 115.45 84.15 42.69
N ARG A 152 115.50 83.99 41.36
CA ARG A 152 116.68 84.10 40.49
C ARG A 152 117.87 83.20 40.91
N VAL A 153 118.30 82.25 40.10
CA VAL A 153 118.45 82.37 38.65
C VAL A 153 118.00 81.09 37.93
N LEU A 154 117.40 81.31 36.75
CA LEU A 154 117.26 80.39 35.60
C LEU A 154 116.24 79.24 35.74
N GLU A 155 115.33 78.94 34.79
CA GLU A 155 114.91 79.56 33.51
C GLU A 155 116.00 79.94 32.47
N THR A 156 116.03 79.21 31.35
CA THR A 156 117.14 79.17 30.35
C THR A 156 118.39 78.48 30.92
N LEU A 157 119.11 77.60 30.22
CA LEU A 157 119.12 77.18 28.81
C LEU A 157 118.92 75.64 28.76
N THR A 158 118.46 74.97 27.70
CA THR A 158 118.18 75.35 26.30
C THR A 158 119.36 75.92 25.52
N ILE A 159 120.53 75.25 25.58
CA ILE A 159 121.50 75.00 24.49
C ILE A 159 122.77 74.32 25.08
N GLY A 160 123.14 73.15 24.52
CA GLY A 160 124.51 72.62 24.46
C GLY A 160 125.18 72.08 25.74
N THR A 161 126.20 71.22 25.52
CA THR A 161 127.39 70.93 26.38
C THR A 161 127.14 70.49 27.83
N THR A 162 127.54 69.26 28.23
CA THR A 162 128.87 68.90 28.79
C THR A 162 129.28 69.72 30.02
N GLU A 163 129.88 69.15 31.08
CA GLU A 163 130.50 67.83 31.26
C GLU A 163 130.53 67.44 32.77
N GLU A 164 131.09 66.25 33.09
CA GLU A 164 131.63 65.87 34.42
C GLU A 164 130.66 65.74 35.62
N ASN A 165 130.52 64.53 36.20
CA ASN A 165 131.34 63.94 37.27
C ASN A 165 131.06 64.56 38.66
N GLU A 166 130.55 63.76 39.61
CA GLU A 166 131.36 63.15 40.71
C GLU A 166 131.47 64.17 41.89
N VAL A 167 131.22 63.85 43.16
CA VAL A 167 132.06 63.09 44.10
C VAL A 167 131.29 62.99 45.43
N VAL A 168 131.54 61.92 46.20
CA VAL A 168 131.16 61.74 47.63
C VAL A 168 129.65 61.71 47.95
N MET A 169 129.06 60.55 48.26
CA MET A 169 129.29 59.64 49.39
C MET A 169 128.59 60.04 50.71
N ASN A 170 127.57 59.21 51.04
CA ASN A 170 127.59 58.36 52.23
C ASN A 170 127.32 59.03 53.60
N GLN A 171 127.06 58.17 54.60
CA GLN A 171 127.03 58.45 56.04
C GLN A 171 125.84 59.27 56.58
N LEU A 172 125.17 58.88 57.68
CA LEU A 172 125.15 57.57 58.35
C LEU A 172 123.86 57.43 59.21
N GLN A 173 123.23 56.26 59.17
CA GLN A 173 122.84 55.48 60.36
C GLN A 173 122.28 56.23 61.61
N GLN A 174 121.22 57.04 61.44
CA GLN A 174 120.15 57.31 62.42
C GLN A 174 119.08 58.12 61.64
N ILE A 175 117.78 57.82 61.69
CA ILE A 175 117.00 57.21 62.79
C ILE A 175 116.34 55.90 62.35
N LYS A 176 116.66 54.83 63.08
CA LYS A 176 115.89 53.59 63.17
C LYS A 176 115.10 53.69 64.48
N ILE A 177 113.86 53.17 64.52
CA ILE A 177 112.90 53.25 65.64
C ILE A 177 112.16 54.61 65.72
N GLU A 178 110.85 54.52 65.97
CA GLU A 178 109.84 55.60 66.05
C GLU A 178 109.56 56.41 64.76
N LYS A 179 108.31 56.69 64.37
CA LYS A 179 107.02 56.24 64.93
C LYS A 179 105.96 56.07 63.85
N SER A 180 105.04 55.15 64.12
CA SER A 180 104.03 54.63 63.19
C SER A 180 102.80 55.54 63.00
N LYS A 181 102.00 55.16 61.97
CA LYS A 181 100.62 55.60 61.62
C LYS A 181 100.52 56.79 60.66
N ILE A 182 99.46 56.76 59.84
CA ILE A 182 99.09 57.72 58.78
C ILE A 182 100.13 57.72 57.64
N GLU A 183 100.01 56.82 56.65
CA GLU A 183 99.38 57.17 55.37
C GLU A 183 98.80 55.94 54.61
N GLU A 184 98.09 55.06 55.31
CA GLU A 184 97.57 53.77 54.81
C GLU A 184 96.25 53.88 54.02
N LYS A 185 95.91 55.04 53.44
CA LYS A 185 94.52 55.31 53.03
C LYS A 185 94.28 56.22 51.82
N LYS A 186 95.09 56.12 50.74
CA LYS A 186 94.83 56.91 49.52
C LYS A 186 95.28 56.37 48.15
N LYS A 187 95.38 55.04 47.98
CA LYS A 187 95.64 54.39 46.67
C LYS A 187 94.77 53.17 46.38
N LEU A 188 93.63 53.03 47.06
CA LEU A 188 92.71 51.89 46.88
C LEU A 188 91.47 52.23 46.01
N GLU A 189 91.20 53.52 45.76
CA GLU A 189 89.89 53.97 45.26
C GLU A 189 89.80 54.08 43.72
N GLU A 190 90.92 54.17 42.99
CA GLU A 190 90.92 54.31 41.52
C GLU A 190 90.90 52.97 40.76
N GLN A 191 91.08 51.82 41.43
CA GLN A 191 91.16 50.50 40.76
C GLN A 191 89.83 49.73 40.72
N ASP A 192 88.87 50.02 41.59
CA ASP A 192 87.58 49.29 41.64
C ASP A 192 86.49 49.88 40.71
N VAL A 193 86.58 51.15 40.31
CA VAL A 193 85.63 51.79 39.37
C VAL A 193 85.56 51.03 38.04
N ILE A 194 86.71 50.53 37.54
CA ILE A 194 86.82 49.77 36.29
C ILE A 194 86.24 48.35 36.42
N ARG A 195 86.11 47.82 37.64
CA ARG A 195 85.49 46.51 37.90
C ARG A 195 83.96 46.60 37.83
N LEU A 196 83.38 47.57 38.54
CA LEU A 196 81.94 47.73 38.71
C LEU A 196 81.20 48.05 37.40
N MET A 197 81.81 48.77 36.46
CA MET A 197 81.22 48.98 35.13
C MET A 197 80.95 47.65 34.41
N LYS A 198 81.92 46.71 34.44
CA LYS A 198 81.77 45.41 33.75
C LYS A 198 80.69 44.53 34.37
N GLU A 199 80.57 44.50 35.69
CA GLU A 199 79.48 43.79 36.36
C GLU A 199 78.12 44.43 36.08
N THR A 200 78.05 45.75 35.89
CA THR A 200 76.79 46.46 35.56
C THR A 200 76.30 46.12 34.15
N ASP A 201 77.19 46.14 33.14
CA ASP A 201 76.86 45.72 31.78
C ASP A 201 76.45 44.24 31.72
N GLN A 202 77.17 43.38 32.45
CA GLN A 202 76.93 41.94 32.45
C GLN A 202 75.60 41.55 33.12
N ASN A 203 75.21 42.25 34.20
CA ASN A 203 73.88 42.11 34.80
C ASN A 203 72.76 42.62 33.88
N ASN A 204 72.96 43.74 33.16
CA ASN A 204 71.97 44.24 32.19
C ASN A 204 71.71 43.24 31.05
N ILE A 205 72.77 42.63 30.51
CA ILE A 205 72.65 41.55 29.51
C ILE A 205 71.84 40.37 30.06
N GLN A 206 72.08 39.98 31.32
CA GLN A 206 71.39 38.86 31.94
C GLN A 206 69.91 39.14 32.23
N ILE A 207 69.55 40.36 32.61
CA ILE A 207 68.16 40.82 32.74
C ILE A 207 67.45 40.85 31.37
N LEU A 208 68.16 41.26 30.31
CA LEU A 208 67.61 41.27 28.95
C LEU A 208 67.33 39.85 28.45
N ALA A 209 68.25 38.91 28.70
CA ALA A 209 68.07 37.50 28.38
C ALA A 209 66.86 36.88 29.11
N LEU A 210 66.75 37.08 30.43
CA LEU A 210 65.61 36.58 31.22
C LEU A 210 64.27 37.18 30.79
N LYS A 211 64.24 38.45 30.35
CA LYS A 211 63.05 39.05 29.72
C LYS A 211 62.70 38.37 28.40
N GLN A 212 63.68 38.07 27.55
CA GLN A 212 63.45 37.35 26.29
C GLN A 212 62.99 35.90 26.51
N GLU A 213 63.53 35.21 27.51
CA GLU A 213 63.08 33.85 27.89
C GLU A 213 61.65 33.85 28.45
N LEU A 214 61.30 34.81 29.31
CA LEU A 214 59.93 34.96 29.83
C LEU A 214 58.93 35.26 28.71
N GLU A 215 59.27 36.17 27.80
CA GLU A 215 58.44 36.54 26.66
C GLU A 215 58.32 35.38 25.65
N LEU A 216 59.38 34.59 25.44
CA LEU A 216 59.34 33.37 24.64
C LEU A 216 58.46 32.30 25.29
N ALA A 217 58.61 32.05 26.59
CA ALA A 217 57.80 31.08 27.35
C ALA A 217 56.31 31.47 27.37
N LYS A 218 56.01 32.77 27.44
CA LYS A 218 54.65 33.30 27.33
C LYS A 218 54.09 33.09 25.93
N ARG A 219 54.86 33.36 24.88
CA ARG A 219 54.47 33.12 23.48
C ARG A 219 54.27 31.64 23.17
N THR A 220 55.06 30.72 23.74
CA THR A 220 54.84 29.28 23.58
C THR A 220 53.63 28.79 24.37
N TYR A 221 53.37 29.35 25.56
CA TYR A 221 52.14 29.05 26.33
C TYR A 221 50.88 29.57 25.63
N ASP A 222 50.83 30.84 25.21
CA ASP A 222 49.70 31.41 24.45
C ASP A 222 49.46 30.62 23.15
N LYS A 223 50.53 30.20 22.45
CA LYS A 223 50.44 29.32 21.26
C LYS A 223 49.88 27.93 21.61
N HIS A 224 50.28 27.33 22.73
CA HIS A 224 49.78 26.03 23.18
C HIS A 224 48.30 26.11 23.59
N CYS A 225 47.87 27.19 24.25
CA CYS A 225 46.46 27.46 24.51
C CYS A 225 45.65 27.63 23.22
N LEU A 226 46.14 28.38 22.22
CA LEU A 226 45.51 28.46 20.91
C LEU A 226 45.39 27.09 20.24
N GLN A 227 46.44 26.27 20.31
CA GLN A 227 46.49 24.93 19.69
C GLN A 227 45.51 23.95 20.36
N LEU A 228 45.39 24.00 21.69
CA LEU A 228 44.36 23.24 22.41
C LEU A 228 42.95 23.75 22.09
N GLU A 229 42.76 25.07 21.94
CA GLU A 229 41.47 25.63 21.51
C GLU A 229 41.08 25.21 20.09
N THR A 230 42.03 25.16 19.14
CA THR A 230 41.73 24.66 17.79
C THR A 230 41.39 23.17 17.83
N GLN A 231 42.17 22.36 18.56
CA GLN A 231 41.89 20.92 18.71
C GLN A 231 40.56 20.64 19.42
N ALA A 232 40.17 21.45 20.40
CA ALA A 232 38.87 21.36 21.06
C ALA A 232 37.70 21.74 20.13
N LYS A 233 37.90 22.68 19.21
CA LYS A 233 36.91 23.07 18.19
C LYS A 233 36.80 22.02 17.09
N GLU A 234 37.94 21.48 16.62
CA GLU A 234 38.02 20.40 15.63
C GLU A 234 37.34 19.13 16.16
N THR A 235 37.74 18.63 17.34
CA THR A 235 37.13 17.44 17.95
C THR A 235 35.66 17.61 18.29
N LYS A 236 35.19 18.82 18.64
CA LYS A 236 33.76 19.11 18.79
C LYS A 236 33.00 18.98 17.47
N VAL A 237 33.54 19.50 16.38
CA VAL A 237 32.97 19.39 15.03
C VAL A 237 33.02 17.95 14.50
N GLU A 238 34.03 17.16 14.87
CA GLU A 238 34.09 15.72 14.59
C GLU A 238 33.05 14.94 15.40
N LEU A 239 32.86 15.26 16.68
CA LEU A 239 31.83 14.65 17.52
C LEU A 239 30.41 14.95 17.02
N GLU A 240 30.16 16.17 16.56
CA GLU A 240 28.88 16.56 15.92
C GLU A 240 28.64 15.75 14.63
N LYS A 241 29.64 15.63 13.76
CA LYS A 241 29.56 14.76 12.55
C LYS A 241 29.36 13.28 12.89
N LEU A 242 29.97 12.77 13.95
CA LEU A 242 29.79 11.39 14.41
C LEU A 242 28.37 11.17 14.95
N MET A 243 27.81 12.15 15.66
CA MET A 243 26.43 12.10 16.15
C MET A 243 25.40 12.14 14.99
N ASP A 244 25.64 12.96 13.96
CA ASP A 244 24.84 12.97 12.73
C ASP A 244 24.94 11.64 11.97
N LEU A 245 26.15 11.07 11.85
CA LEU A 245 26.38 9.76 11.24
C LEU A 245 25.71 8.62 12.04
N GLU A 246 25.73 8.67 13.37
CA GLU A 246 25.01 7.71 14.20
C GLU A 246 23.50 7.86 14.04
N CYS A 247 22.98 9.09 13.97
CA CYS A 247 21.57 9.36 13.67
C CYS A 247 21.16 8.71 12.34
N LEU A 248 21.91 8.98 11.26
CA LEU A 248 21.71 8.38 9.93
C LEU A 248 21.85 6.83 9.92
N LEU A 249 22.75 6.27 10.74
CA LEU A 249 22.87 4.83 10.94
C LEU A 249 21.66 4.24 11.69
N THR A 250 21.07 4.94 12.66
CA THR A 250 19.83 4.47 13.28
C THR A 250 18.64 4.53 12.31
N ASP A 251 18.53 5.57 11.48
CA ASP A 251 17.43 5.75 10.54
C ASP A 251 17.49 4.81 9.34
N SER A 252 18.69 4.55 8.80
CA SER A 252 18.89 3.49 7.82
C SER A 252 18.59 2.10 8.41
N ARG A 253 19.00 1.84 9.67
CA ARG A 253 18.66 0.60 10.39
C ARG A 253 17.16 0.44 10.69
N LYS A 254 16.40 1.53 10.86
CA LYS A 254 14.91 1.50 10.91
C LYS A 254 14.35 1.09 9.55
N LYS A 255 14.75 1.78 8.47
CA LYS A 255 14.30 1.51 7.10
C LYS A 255 14.60 0.09 6.62
N VAL A 256 15.75 -0.49 7.00
CA VAL A 256 16.06 -1.91 6.75
C VAL A 256 15.03 -2.82 7.42
N LYS A 257 14.75 -2.64 8.71
CA LYS A 257 13.74 -3.45 9.43
C LYS A 257 12.33 -3.31 8.85
N GLU A 258 11.96 -2.10 8.41
CA GLU A 258 10.69 -1.84 7.73
C GLU A 258 10.60 -2.60 6.40
N LEU A 259 11.65 -2.53 5.56
CA LEU A 259 11.73 -3.26 4.29
C LEU A 259 11.77 -4.78 4.49
N GLU A 260 12.48 -5.28 5.51
CA GLU A 260 12.49 -6.68 5.90
C GLU A 260 11.07 -7.15 6.27
N ALA A 261 10.38 -6.43 7.17
CA ALA A 261 9.01 -6.74 7.58
C ALA A 261 8.02 -6.69 6.41
N LEU A 262 8.15 -5.71 5.51
CA LEU A 262 7.31 -5.56 4.33
C LEU A 262 7.57 -6.70 3.32
N SER A 263 8.84 -7.11 3.15
CA SER A 263 9.21 -8.26 2.31
C SER A 263 8.70 -9.59 2.89
N ALA A 264 8.79 -9.78 4.21
CA ALA A 264 8.29 -10.97 4.90
C ALA A 264 6.76 -11.06 4.82
N SER A 265 6.06 -9.94 5.02
CA SER A 265 4.61 -9.81 4.82
C SER A 265 4.20 -10.14 3.39
N LYS A 266 4.91 -9.59 2.39
CA LYS A 266 4.68 -9.88 0.96
C LYS A 266 4.92 -11.36 0.62
N SER A 267 5.98 -11.96 1.15
CA SER A 267 6.31 -13.38 1.00
C SER A 267 5.24 -14.30 1.63
N MET A 268 4.81 -14.00 2.86
CA MET A 268 3.74 -14.74 3.54
C MET A 268 2.40 -14.64 2.78
N ARG A 269 2.10 -13.46 2.21
CA ARG A 269 0.92 -13.25 1.35
C ARG A 269 0.98 -14.04 0.05
N TRP A 270 2.16 -14.21 -0.54
CA TRP A 270 2.37 -15.08 -1.70
C TRP A 270 2.23 -16.56 -1.34
N LYS A 271 2.86 -17.05 -0.26
CA LYS A 271 2.65 -18.44 0.20
C LYS A 271 1.18 -18.75 0.49
N LYS A 272 0.41 -17.80 1.03
CA LYS A 272 -1.04 -17.98 1.24
C LYS A 272 -1.81 -18.05 -0.09
N LYS A 273 -1.43 -17.28 -1.11
CA LYS A 273 -1.98 -17.40 -2.48
C LYS A 273 -1.61 -18.74 -3.13
N GLU A 274 -0.34 -19.15 -3.04
CA GLU A 274 0.18 -20.42 -3.55
C GLU A 274 -0.61 -21.62 -3.00
N LEU A 275 -0.77 -21.68 -1.67
CA LEU A 275 -1.61 -22.69 -1.00
C LEU A 275 -3.07 -22.66 -1.49
N SER A 276 -3.66 -21.46 -1.62
CA SER A 276 -5.04 -21.30 -2.08
C SER A 276 -5.24 -21.69 -3.55
N TYR A 277 -4.26 -21.45 -4.41
CA TYR A 277 -4.29 -21.91 -5.81
C TYR A 277 -4.06 -23.41 -5.91
N LYS A 278 -3.17 -23.97 -5.08
CA LYS A 278 -2.95 -25.42 -5.04
C LYS A 278 -4.21 -26.16 -4.62
N SER A 279 -4.83 -25.79 -3.49
CA SER A 279 -6.07 -26.45 -3.03
C SER A 279 -7.24 -26.27 -4.01
N PHE A 280 -7.27 -25.16 -4.76
CA PHE A 280 -8.23 -24.98 -5.84
C PHE A 280 -7.97 -25.93 -7.01
N MET A 281 -6.72 -26.02 -7.49
CA MET A 281 -6.33 -26.92 -8.58
C MET A 281 -6.56 -28.39 -8.23
N ASP A 282 -6.20 -28.80 -7.01
CA ASP A 282 -6.41 -30.17 -6.51
C ASP A 282 -7.92 -30.50 -6.52
N SER A 283 -8.78 -29.61 -6.01
CA SER A 283 -10.24 -29.78 -6.01
C SER A 283 -10.87 -29.79 -7.42
N GLN A 284 -10.35 -28.97 -8.35
CA GLN A 284 -10.78 -29.03 -9.76
C GLN A 284 -10.35 -30.34 -10.43
N PHE A 285 -9.18 -30.88 -10.08
CA PHE A 285 -8.70 -32.17 -10.60
C PHE A 285 -9.57 -33.34 -10.12
N GLU A 286 -9.91 -33.39 -8.82
CA GLU A 286 -10.86 -34.37 -8.27
C GLU A 286 -12.23 -34.29 -8.97
N SER A 287 -12.74 -33.07 -9.18
CA SER A 287 -14.03 -32.82 -9.87
C SER A 287 -14.00 -33.33 -11.32
N LEU A 288 -12.92 -33.08 -12.06
CA LEU A 288 -12.72 -33.57 -13.42
C LEU A 288 -12.55 -35.10 -13.47
N GLN A 289 -11.90 -35.70 -12.46
CA GLN A 289 -11.76 -37.16 -12.36
C GLN A 289 -13.12 -37.82 -12.11
N GLY A 290 -13.94 -37.26 -11.21
CA GLY A 290 -15.32 -37.71 -10.97
C GLY A 290 -16.19 -37.62 -12.24
N LEU A 291 -16.14 -36.50 -12.95
CA LEU A 291 -16.86 -36.30 -14.21
C LEU A 291 -16.42 -37.31 -15.29
N ARG A 292 -15.11 -37.60 -15.38
CA ARG A 292 -14.57 -38.61 -16.32
C ARG A 292 -15.09 -40.01 -16.01
N LEU A 293 -15.14 -40.40 -14.73
CA LEU A 293 -15.66 -41.70 -14.32
C LEU A 293 -17.17 -41.83 -14.58
N ALA A 294 -17.94 -40.78 -14.29
CA ALA A 294 -19.37 -40.73 -14.61
C ALA A 294 -19.63 -40.85 -16.12
N SER A 295 -18.85 -40.14 -16.94
CA SER A 295 -18.94 -40.19 -18.41
C SER A 295 -18.69 -41.60 -18.97
N GLU A 296 -17.66 -42.31 -18.47
CA GLU A 296 -17.38 -43.68 -18.90
C GLU A 296 -18.46 -44.68 -18.41
N SER A 297 -19.04 -44.47 -17.22
CA SER A 297 -20.20 -45.27 -16.77
C SER A 297 -21.41 -45.08 -17.69
N ILE A 298 -21.80 -43.84 -17.97
CA ILE A 298 -22.92 -43.50 -18.86
C ILE A 298 -22.70 -44.13 -20.24
N LYS A 299 -21.47 -44.08 -20.77
CA LYS A 299 -21.08 -44.73 -22.03
C LYS A 299 -21.25 -46.25 -22.00
N GLN A 300 -20.90 -46.92 -20.90
CA GLN A 300 -21.12 -48.36 -20.74
C GLN A 300 -22.61 -48.71 -20.62
N ASP A 301 -23.40 -47.91 -19.91
CA ASP A 301 -24.82 -48.15 -19.72
C ASP A 301 -25.64 -47.88 -21.00
N VAL A 302 -25.26 -46.88 -21.80
CA VAL A 302 -25.77 -46.70 -23.18
C VAL A 302 -25.46 -47.91 -24.06
N LEU A 303 -24.24 -48.46 -24.02
CA LEU A 303 -23.87 -49.65 -24.79
C LEU A 303 -24.58 -50.93 -24.34
N LYS A 304 -24.87 -51.10 -23.04
CA LYS A 304 -25.76 -52.17 -22.54
C LYS A 304 -27.18 -51.99 -23.07
N THR A 305 -27.72 -50.78 -22.95
CA THR A 305 -29.10 -50.44 -23.35
C THR A 305 -29.31 -50.66 -24.84
N GLN A 306 -28.35 -50.27 -25.68
CA GLN A 306 -28.36 -50.52 -27.13
C GLN A 306 -28.39 -52.02 -27.45
N ARG A 307 -27.66 -52.86 -26.70
CA ARG A 307 -27.67 -54.32 -26.87
C ARG A 307 -29.02 -54.93 -26.46
N ILE A 308 -29.54 -54.53 -25.30
CA ILE A 308 -30.84 -55.01 -24.79
C ILE A 308 -31.95 -54.70 -25.80
N TYR A 309 -32.02 -53.47 -26.32
CA TYR A 309 -33.00 -53.13 -27.35
C TYR A 309 -32.83 -53.95 -28.64
N LEU A 310 -31.61 -54.23 -29.08
CA LEU A 310 -31.37 -55.09 -30.25
C LEU A 310 -31.87 -56.53 -30.00
N GLU A 311 -31.66 -57.08 -28.80
CA GLU A 311 -32.16 -58.40 -28.41
C GLU A 311 -33.70 -58.43 -28.32
N GLU A 312 -34.31 -57.40 -27.73
CA GLU A 312 -35.78 -57.26 -27.66
C GLU A 312 -36.44 -57.07 -29.03
N PHE A 313 -35.87 -56.25 -29.92
CA PHE A 313 -36.39 -56.08 -31.29
C PHE A 313 -36.31 -57.37 -32.10
N ASN A 314 -35.22 -58.14 -31.98
CA ASN A 314 -35.11 -59.45 -32.61
C ASN A 314 -36.15 -60.44 -32.05
N HIS A 315 -36.34 -60.47 -30.73
CA HIS A 315 -37.34 -61.32 -30.08
C HIS A 315 -38.78 -60.95 -30.48
N LEU A 316 -39.07 -59.64 -30.61
CA LEU A 316 -40.34 -59.14 -31.13
C LEU A 316 -40.54 -59.53 -32.60
N GLY A 317 -39.50 -59.46 -33.43
CA GLY A 317 -39.55 -59.91 -34.83
C GLY A 317 -39.90 -61.39 -34.97
N VAL A 318 -39.30 -62.27 -34.15
CA VAL A 318 -39.64 -63.71 -34.11
C VAL A 318 -41.09 -63.93 -33.68
N LYS A 319 -41.56 -63.23 -32.64
CA LYS A 319 -42.97 -63.29 -32.19
C LYS A 319 -43.95 -62.80 -33.25
N LEU A 320 -43.65 -61.68 -33.91
CA LEU A 320 -44.49 -61.10 -34.95
C LEU A 320 -44.58 -62.03 -36.17
N LYS A 321 -43.45 -62.63 -36.58
CA LYS A 321 -43.47 -63.66 -37.64
C LYS A 321 -44.38 -64.83 -37.26
N GLY A 322 -44.24 -65.39 -36.05
CA GLY A 322 -45.09 -66.49 -35.59
C GLY A 322 -46.60 -66.16 -35.58
N LEU A 323 -46.97 -64.89 -35.37
CA LEU A 323 -48.35 -64.42 -35.49
C LEU A 323 -48.82 -64.30 -36.95
N ILE A 324 -47.96 -63.87 -37.86
CA ILE A 324 -48.25 -63.81 -39.30
C ILE A 324 -48.41 -65.23 -39.86
N ASP A 325 -47.43 -66.11 -39.60
CA ASP A 325 -47.46 -67.52 -39.99
C ASP A 325 -48.75 -68.19 -39.47
N ALA A 326 -49.18 -67.91 -38.23
CA ALA A 326 -50.43 -68.43 -37.67
C ALA A 326 -51.70 -67.87 -38.35
N ALA A 327 -51.71 -66.58 -38.72
CA ALA A 327 -52.85 -65.95 -39.38
C ALA A 327 -53.03 -66.46 -40.83
N GLU A 328 -51.94 -66.66 -41.57
CA GLU A 328 -51.97 -67.26 -42.90
C GLU A 328 -52.51 -68.69 -42.87
N ASN A 329 -52.00 -69.52 -41.94
CA ASN A 329 -52.52 -70.87 -41.73
C ASN A 329 -54.00 -70.88 -41.34
N TYR A 330 -54.45 -69.94 -40.50
CA TYR A 330 -55.87 -69.82 -40.15
C TYR A 330 -56.76 -69.49 -41.37
N HIS A 331 -56.31 -68.62 -42.27
CA HIS A 331 -57.02 -68.35 -43.53
C HIS A 331 -57.08 -69.56 -44.46
N MET A 332 -56.00 -70.35 -44.57
CA MET A 332 -56.03 -71.61 -45.33
C MET A 332 -57.04 -72.61 -44.74
N VAL A 333 -57.04 -72.77 -43.42
CA VAL A 333 -57.99 -73.65 -42.71
C VAL A 333 -59.43 -73.17 -42.88
N LEU A 334 -59.71 -71.86 -42.92
CA LEU A 334 -61.06 -71.36 -43.23
C LEU A 334 -61.49 -71.67 -44.67
N ALA A 335 -60.59 -71.56 -45.65
CA ALA A 335 -60.87 -71.90 -47.05
C ALA A 335 -61.10 -73.40 -47.25
N GLU A 336 -60.31 -74.25 -46.58
CA GLU A 336 -60.49 -75.71 -46.59
C GLU A 336 -61.81 -76.12 -45.91
N ASN A 337 -62.14 -75.54 -44.75
CA ASN A 337 -63.43 -75.77 -44.10
C ASN A 337 -64.61 -75.40 -45.01
N ARG A 338 -64.53 -74.27 -45.75
CA ARG A 338 -65.56 -73.92 -46.76
C ARG A 338 -65.68 -74.98 -47.84
N LYS A 339 -64.56 -75.48 -48.37
CA LYS A 339 -64.57 -76.54 -49.40
C LYS A 339 -65.24 -77.82 -48.86
N LEU A 340 -64.74 -78.34 -47.75
CA LEU A 340 -65.23 -79.57 -47.13
C LEU A 340 -66.71 -79.47 -46.72
N TYR A 341 -67.16 -78.30 -46.26
CA TYR A 341 -68.55 -78.07 -45.89
C TYR A 341 -69.53 -78.25 -47.06
N ASN A 342 -69.15 -77.73 -48.24
CA ASN A 342 -69.96 -77.80 -49.43
C ASN A 342 -69.83 -79.17 -50.13
N GLU A 343 -68.66 -79.82 -50.08
CA GLU A 343 -68.48 -81.23 -50.47
C GLU A 343 -69.41 -82.16 -49.65
N VAL A 344 -69.58 -81.90 -48.35
CA VAL A 344 -70.57 -82.60 -47.49
C VAL A 344 -72.03 -82.24 -47.85
N GLN A 345 -72.32 -81.09 -48.47
CA GLN A 345 -73.66 -80.81 -49.00
C GLN A 345 -73.92 -81.54 -50.32
N ASP A 346 -72.94 -81.59 -51.23
CA ASP A 346 -73.04 -82.28 -52.52
C ASP A 346 -73.19 -83.80 -52.31
N LEU A 347 -72.41 -84.39 -51.39
CA LEU A 347 -72.53 -85.81 -51.01
C LEU A 347 -73.89 -86.17 -50.36
N LYS A 348 -74.58 -85.20 -49.77
CA LYS A 348 -75.97 -85.34 -49.28
C LYS A 348 -77.03 -85.14 -50.37
N GLY A 349 -76.62 -84.84 -51.59
CA GLY A 349 -77.47 -84.53 -52.73
C GLY A 349 -77.86 -83.05 -52.78
N ASN A 350 -77.67 -82.45 -53.95
CA ASN A 350 -77.99 -81.06 -54.27
C ASN A 350 -79.52 -80.80 -54.34
N ILE A 351 -80.31 -81.86 -54.54
CA ILE A 351 -81.77 -81.86 -54.46
C ILE A 351 -82.16 -82.81 -53.34
N ARG A 352 -82.93 -82.30 -52.36
CA ARG A 352 -83.41 -83.07 -51.19
C ARG A 352 -84.92 -82.91 -51.07
N VAL A 353 -85.64 -84.02 -51.02
CA VAL A 353 -87.10 -84.06 -50.89
C VAL A 353 -87.44 -84.54 -49.49
N TYR A 354 -88.10 -83.68 -48.72
CA TYR A 354 -88.55 -83.96 -47.36
C TYR A 354 -90.07 -84.12 -47.32
N CYS A 355 -90.55 -85.15 -46.63
CA CYS A 355 -91.98 -85.27 -46.30
C CYS A 355 -92.20 -84.71 -44.88
N ARG A 356 -93.18 -83.82 -44.69
CA ARG A 356 -93.64 -83.40 -43.36
C ARG A 356 -95.12 -83.70 -43.19
N ILE A 357 -95.43 -84.52 -42.20
CA ILE A 357 -96.79 -84.89 -41.83
C ILE A 357 -97.24 -83.92 -40.74
N ARG A 358 -98.26 -83.09 -41.00
CA ARG A 358 -98.82 -82.21 -39.96
C ARG A 358 -99.54 -83.00 -38.86
N PRO A 359 -99.60 -82.49 -37.62
CA PRO A 359 -100.54 -83.02 -36.63
C PRO A 359 -102.00 -82.89 -37.08
N PHE A 360 -102.85 -83.75 -36.54
CA PHE A 360 -104.30 -83.65 -36.67
C PHE A 360 -104.80 -82.34 -36.03
N LEU A 361 -105.71 -81.63 -36.71
CA LEU A 361 -106.35 -80.44 -36.16
C LEU A 361 -107.37 -80.83 -35.07
N PRO A 362 -107.72 -79.93 -34.13
CA PRO A 362 -108.81 -80.16 -33.20
C PRO A 362 -110.08 -80.64 -33.91
N GLY A 363 -110.67 -81.73 -33.41
CA GLY A 363 -111.83 -82.40 -34.04
C GLY A 363 -111.49 -83.49 -35.08
N GLN A 364 -110.24 -83.62 -35.55
CA GLN A 364 -109.83 -84.72 -36.45
C GLN A 364 -109.42 -85.97 -35.65
N SER A 365 -109.95 -87.14 -36.02
CA SER A 365 -109.71 -88.39 -35.29
C SER A 365 -108.41 -89.07 -35.72
N ARG A 366 -107.52 -89.36 -34.75
CA ARG A 366 -106.30 -90.17 -34.99
C ARG A 366 -106.58 -91.55 -35.56
N LYS A 367 -107.80 -92.09 -35.38
CA LYS A 367 -108.23 -93.40 -35.91
C LYS A 367 -108.50 -93.38 -37.43
N GLN A 368 -108.37 -92.23 -38.10
CA GLN A 368 -108.56 -92.07 -39.55
C GLN A 368 -107.24 -91.74 -40.27
N THR A 369 -106.08 -92.12 -39.70
CA THR A 369 -104.79 -92.05 -40.41
C THR A 369 -104.73 -93.06 -41.55
N THR A 370 -104.23 -92.64 -42.70
CA THR A 370 -103.79 -93.53 -43.81
C THR A 370 -102.31 -93.85 -43.73
N ILE A 371 -101.56 -93.27 -42.79
CA ILE A 371 -100.13 -93.54 -42.58
C ILE A 371 -100.01 -94.74 -41.64
N GLU A 372 -99.29 -95.76 -42.11
CA GLU A 372 -99.07 -97.04 -41.43
C GLU A 372 -97.68 -97.10 -40.79
N TYR A 373 -96.64 -96.68 -41.51
CA TYR A 373 -95.26 -96.72 -41.05
C TYR A 373 -94.48 -95.47 -41.47
N ILE A 374 -93.62 -94.99 -40.58
CA ILE A 374 -92.62 -93.95 -40.81
C ILE A 374 -91.27 -94.56 -40.42
N GLY A 375 -90.39 -94.73 -41.39
CA GLY A 375 -89.05 -95.30 -41.20
C GLY A 375 -87.98 -94.22 -41.08
N GLU A 376 -87.00 -94.46 -40.22
CA GLU A 376 -85.88 -93.56 -39.93
C GLU A 376 -85.06 -93.24 -41.20
N ASN A 377 -84.98 -94.18 -42.14
CA ASN A 377 -84.31 -94.05 -43.45
C ASN A 377 -85.11 -93.25 -44.49
N GLY A 378 -86.04 -92.38 -44.06
CA GLY A 378 -86.85 -91.54 -44.95
C GLY A 378 -87.96 -92.30 -45.69
N GLU A 379 -88.39 -93.46 -45.18
CA GLU A 379 -89.41 -94.31 -45.80
C GLU A 379 -90.79 -94.05 -45.18
N LEU A 380 -91.84 -94.04 -46.01
CA LEU A 380 -93.22 -93.76 -45.60
C LEU A 380 -94.16 -94.76 -46.26
N VAL A 381 -94.93 -95.50 -45.48
CA VAL A 381 -95.97 -96.40 -45.98
C VAL A 381 -97.35 -95.80 -45.75
N VAL A 382 -98.10 -95.64 -46.84
CA VAL A 382 -99.46 -95.11 -46.85
C VAL A 382 -100.43 -96.20 -47.34
N VAL A 383 -101.42 -96.52 -46.52
CA VAL A 383 -102.52 -97.44 -46.82
C VAL A 383 -103.68 -96.65 -47.45
N ASN A 384 -104.10 -97.05 -48.64
CA ASN A 384 -105.34 -96.59 -49.26
C ASN A 384 -106.50 -97.54 -48.90
N PRO A 385 -107.48 -97.11 -48.07
CA PRO A 385 -108.63 -97.92 -47.71
C PRO A 385 -109.60 -98.18 -48.88
N SER A 386 -109.44 -97.50 -50.02
CA SER A 386 -110.24 -97.75 -51.24
C SER A 386 -109.70 -98.89 -52.12
N LYS A 387 -108.68 -99.63 -51.66
CA LYS A 387 -108.05 -100.75 -52.38
C LYS A 387 -107.86 -101.95 -51.45
N GLN A 388 -107.70 -103.13 -52.04
CA GLN A 388 -107.47 -104.40 -51.34
C GLN A 388 -106.25 -105.13 -51.92
N GLY A 389 -105.65 -106.05 -51.16
CA GLY A 389 -104.43 -106.77 -51.54
C GLY A 389 -103.18 -105.88 -51.48
N LYS A 390 -102.07 -106.32 -52.08
CA LYS A 390 -100.77 -105.57 -52.05
C LYS A 390 -100.90 -104.12 -52.52
N ASP A 391 -101.85 -103.87 -53.43
CA ASP A 391 -102.17 -102.59 -54.03
C ASP A 391 -102.76 -101.53 -53.07
N SER A 392 -103.14 -101.92 -51.83
CA SER A 392 -103.55 -100.95 -50.80
C SER A 392 -102.36 -100.23 -50.15
N HIS A 393 -101.17 -100.83 -50.09
CA HIS A 393 -100.00 -100.23 -49.46
C HIS A 393 -99.12 -99.51 -50.50
N ARG A 394 -98.73 -98.26 -50.23
CA ARG A 394 -97.78 -97.50 -51.05
C ARG A 394 -96.58 -97.07 -50.22
N LEU A 395 -95.43 -97.62 -50.54
CA LEU A 395 -94.13 -97.16 -50.04
C LEU A 395 -93.67 -95.94 -50.86
N PHE A 396 -93.32 -94.87 -50.17
CA PHE A 396 -92.63 -93.71 -50.70
C PHE A 396 -91.27 -93.56 -50.01
N LYS A 397 -90.27 -93.03 -50.71
CA LYS A 397 -88.93 -92.77 -50.17
C LYS A 397 -88.54 -91.33 -50.37
N PHE A 398 -88.02 -90.73 -49.30
CA PHE A 398 -87.64 -89.32 -49.16
C PHE A 398 -86.24 -89.25 -48.55
N ASN A 399 -85.61 -88.07 -48.55
CA ASN A 399 -84.37 -87.86 -47.80
C ASN A 399 -84.61 -87.91 -46.28
N LYS A 400 -85.80 -87.49 -45.82
CA LYS A 400 -86.29 -87.62 -44.44
C LYS A 400 -87.81 -87.49 -44.39
N VAL A 401 -88.43 -88.15 -43.41
CA VAL A 401 -89.87 -88.06 -43.12
C VAL A 401 -90.05 -87.51 -41.70
N PHE A 402 -90.61 -86.32 -41.59
CA PHE A 402 -90.93 -85.66 -40.33
C PHE A 402 -92.37 -86.03 -39.92
N GLY A 403 -92.50 -86.74 -38.80
CA GLY A 403 -93.79 -87.20 -38.28
C GLY A 403 -94.67 -86.09 -37.65
N PRO A 404 -95.90 -86.42 -37.23
CA PRO A 404 -96.86 -85.47 -36.63
C PRO A 404 -96.38 -84.69 -35.41
N THR A 405 -95.34 -85.19 -34.72
CA THR A 405 -94.73 -84.58 -33.54
C THR A 405 -93.55 -83.65 -33.88
N ALA A 406 -93.11 -83.61 -35.14
CA ALA A 406 -91.84 -82.99 -35.51
C ALA A 406 -91.87 -81.46 -35.45
N THR A 407 -90.96 -80.90 -34.67
CA THR A 407 -90.94 -79.47 -34.32
C THR A 407 -90.50 -78.58 -35.49
N GLN A 408 -90.72 -77.27 -35.37
CA GLN A 408 -90.20 -76.28 -36.30
C GLN A 408 -88.66 -76.27 -36.31
N GLU A 409 -88.05 -76.55 -35.15
CA GLU A 409 -86.61 -76.62 -34.96
C GLU A 409 -85.99 -77.84 -35.62
N GLU A 410 -86.57 -79.03 -35.45
CA GLU A 410 -86.09 -80.26 -36.10
C GLU A 410 -86.10 -80.18 -37.62
N VAL A 411 -87.15 -79.57 -38.20
CA VAL A 411 -87.22 -79.30 -39.64
C VAL A 411 -86.17 -78.28 -40.06
N PHE A 412 -86.00 -77.20 -39.29
CA PHE A 412 -84.98 -76.20 -39.59
C PHE A 412 -83.56 -76.79 -39.51
N LEU A 413 -83.22 -77.57 -38.49
CA LEU A 413 -81.87 -78.15 -38.29
C LEU A 413 -81.42 -79.05 -39.45
N ASP A 414 -82.33 -79.72 -40.15
CA ASP A 414 -81.99 -80.52 -41.34
C ASP A 414 -81.75 -79.64 -42.58
N THR A 415 -82.51 -78.55 -42.71
CA THR A 415 -82.36 -77.57 -43.81
C THR A 415 -81.22 -76.56 -43.59
N GLN A 416 -80.86 -76.28 -42.35
CA GLN A 416 -79.88 -75.25 -41.95
C GLN A 416 -78.53 -75.41 -42.66
N PRO A 417 -77.95 -76.62 -42.82
CA PRO A 417 -76.67 -76.75 -43.50
C PRO A 417 -76.72 -76.35 -44.97
N LEU A 418 -77.85 -76.59 -45.65
CA LEU A 418 -78.04 -76.14 -47.03
C LEU A 418 -78.25 -74.62 -47.07
N ILE A 419 -79.05 -74.06 -46.16
CA ILE A 419 -79.31 -72.61 -46.04
C ILE A 419 -77.99 -71.83 -45.83
N ARG A 420 -77.08 -72.35 -45.01
CA ARG A 420 -75.81 -71.67 -44.70
C ARG A 420 -74.85 -71.55 -45.89
N SER A 421 -74.94 -72.42 -46.90
CA SER A 421 -74.09 -72.34 -48.11
C SER A 421 -74.28 -71.05 -48.93
N VAL A 422 -75.35 -70.28 -48.72
CA VAL A 422 -75.49 -68.93 -49.33
C VAL A 422 -74.38 -67.97 -48.88
N LEU A 423 -73.86 -68.15 -47.66
CA LEU A 423 -72.76 -67.33 -47.11
C LEU A 423 -71.39 -67.67 -47.72
N ASP A 424 -71.31 -68.79 -48.43
CA ASP A 424 -70.12 -69.24 -49.15
C ASP A 424 -70.22 -69.01 -50.67
N GLY A 425 -71.37 -68.53 -51.17
CA GLY A 425 -71.60 -68.14 -52.56
C GLY A 425 -72.58 -69.03 -53.35
N TYR A 426 -73.25 -70.00 -52.71
CA TYR A 426 -74.14 -70.94 -53.41
C TYR A 426 -75.59 -70.45 -53.48
N ASN A 427 -76.27 -70.73 -54.59
CA ASN A 427 -77.70 -70.47 -54.75
C ASN A 427 -78.52 -71.60 -54.09
N VAL A 428 -79.46 -71.24 -53.22
CA VAL A 428 -80.29 -72.18 -52.45
C VAL A 428 -81.77 -71.89 -52.67
N CYS A 429 -82.57 -72.93 -52.89
CA CYS A 429 -84.02 -72.81 -53.05
C CYS A 429 -84.74 -73.82 -52.15
N ILE A 430 -85.84 -73.40 -51.51
CA ILE A 430 -86.65 -74.22 -50.60
C ILE A 430 -88.10 -74.15 -51.03
N PHE A 431 -88.65 -75.29 -51.49
CA PHE A 431 -90.04 -75.41 -51.91
C PHE A 431 -90.91 -76.05 -50.83
N ALA A 432 -92.02 -75.40 -50.48
CA ALA A 432 -93.07 -75.98 -49.65
C ALA A 432 -94.25 -76.43 -50.54
N TYR A 433 -94.39 -77.73 -50.77
CA TYR A 433 -95.41 -78.30 -51.66
C TYR A 433 -96.58 -78.97 -50.88
N GLY A 434 -97.68 -79.25 -51.58
CA GLY A 434 -98.85 -79.97 -51.08
C GLY A 434 -100.16 -79.17 -51.18
N GLN A 435 -101.27 -79.82 -50.86
CA GLN A 435 -102.63 -79.24 -50.95
C GLN A 435 -102.89 -78.06 -49.99
N THR A 436 -104.04 -77.40 -50.14
CA THR A 436 -104.56 -76.48 -49.12
C THR A 436 -104.80 -77.22 -47.81
N GLY A 437 -104.42 -76.61 -46.69
CA GLY A 437 -104.49 -77.23 -45.36
C GLY A 437 -103.42 -78.30 -45.05
N SER A 438 -102.39 -78.48 -45.89
CA SER A 438 -101.32 -79.46 -45.63
C SER A 438 -100.29 -79.01 -44.57
N GLY A 439 -100.11 -77.69 -44.37
CA GLY A 439 -99.09 -77.12 -43.47
C GLY A 439 -97.95 -76.35 -44.14
N LYS A 440 -98.07 -75.99 -45.44
CA LYS A 440 -97.07 -75.16 -46.17
C LYS A 440 -96.67 -73.89 -45.40
N THR A 441 -97.63 -73.00 -45.14
CA THR A 441 -97.41 -71.71 -44.44
C THR A 441 -96.93 -71.92 -43.01
N TYR A 442 -97.47 -72.93 -42.30
CA TYR A 442 -97.01 -73.31 -40.96
C TYR A 442 -95.52 -73.70 -40.96
N THR A 443 -95.02 -74.33 -42.04
CA THR A 443 -93.61 -74.74 -42.14
C THR A 443 -92.69 -73.59 -42.52
N MET A 444 -93.08 -72.72 -43.47
CA MET A 444 -92.23 -71.61 -43.92
C MET A 444 -92.27 -70.41 -42.96
N THR A 445 -93.46 -70.01 -42.51
CA THR A 445 -93.70 -68.82 -41.68
C THR A 445 -93.75 -69.18 -40.19
N GLY A 446 -94.46 -70.25 -39.83
CA GLY A 446 -94.81 -70.60 -38.45
C GLY A 446 -96.28 -70.30 -38.10
N PRO A 447 -96.83 -70.88 -37.02
CA PRO A 447 -98.15 -70.52 -36.51
C PRO A 447 -98.17 -69.15 -35.82
N ASN A 448 -97.02 -68.71 -35.28
CA ASN A 448 -96.86 -67.40 -34.64
C ASN A 448 -95.45 -66.88 -34.94
N VAL A 449 -95.32 -65.55 -35.11
CA VAL A 449 -94.04 -64.86 -35.33
C VAL A 449 -93.51 -64.22 -34.04
N SER A 450 -94.36 -64.10 -33.01
CA SER A 450 -94.01 -63.51 -31.70
C SER A 450 -93.06 -64.37 -30.85
N THR A 451 -92.94 -65.66 -31.16
CA THR A 451 -92.26 -66.69 -30.36
C THR A 451 -91.24 -67.43 -31.23
N LYS A 452 -89.99 -67.53 -30.77
CA LYS A 452 -88.87 -68.10 -31.54
C LYS A 452 -89.04 -69.60 -31.79
N GLU A 453 -89.76 -70.26 -30.89
CA GLU A 453 -90.11 -71.67 -30.90
C GLU A 453 -91.00 -71.96 -32.12
N ASP A 454 -91.99 -71.10 -32.37
CA ASP A 454 -92.97 -71.22 -33.45
C ASP A 454 -92.43 -70.82 -34.83
N TRP A 455 -91.37 -70.00 -34.88
CA TRP A 455 -90.79 -69.51 -36.14
C TRP A 455 -90.58 -70.64 -37.16
N GLY A 456 -91.15 -70.47 -38.35
CA GLY A 456 -90.90 -71.35 -39.49
C GLY A 456 -89.50 -71.17 -40.08
N VAL A 457 -89.22 -71.94 -41.13
CA VAL A 457 -87.92 -71.99 -41.80
C VAL A 457 -87.42 -70.60 -42.20
N ASN A 458 -88.29 -69.69 -42.67
CA ASN A 458 -87.90 -68.36 -43.15
C ASN A 458 -87.28 -67.48 -42.05
N TYR A 459 -87.94 -67.36 -40.89
CA TYR A 459 -87.45 -66.52 -39.79
C TYR A 459 -86.23 -67.14 -39.11
N ARG A 460 -86.21 -68.48 -38.95
CA ARG A 460 -85.04 -69.21 -38.43
C ARG A 460 -83.83 -69.05 -39.35
N ALA A 461 -84.02 -69.15 -40.67
CA ALA A 461 -82.97 -68.92 -41.67
C ALA A 461 -82.41 -67.49 -41.60
N LEU A 462 -83.27 -66.47 -41.68
CA LEU A 462 -82.84 -65.08 -41.64
C LEU A 462 -82.11 -64.75 -40.33
N ASN A 463 -82.64 -65.17 -39.18
CA ASN A 463 -81.98 -64.97 -37.88
C ASN A 463 -80.59 -65.61 -37.83
N ASP A 464 -80.45 -66.86 -38.30
CA ASP A 464 -79.17 -67.58 -38.31
C ASP A 464 -78.15 -66.92 -39.26
N LEU A 465 -78.58 -66.53 -40.47
CA LEU A 465 -77.73 -65.82 -41.43
C LEU A 465 -77.28 -64.45 -40.90
N PHE A 466 -78.17 -63.67 -40.28
CA PHE A 466 -77.80 -62.39 -39.64
C PHE A 466 -76.87 -62.58 -38.42
N HIS A 467 -77.08 -63.60 -37.60
CA HIS A 467 -76.20 -63.92 -36.48
C HIS A 467 -74.78 -64.33 -36.95
N ILE A 468 -74.68 -65.11 -38.03
CA ILE A 468 -73.38 -65.47 -38.63
C ILE A 468 -72.73 -64.23 -39.28
N SER A 469 -73.50 -63.40 -39.98
CA SER A 469 -73.04 -62.12 -40.54
C SER A 469 -72.48 -61.19 -39.45
N GLN A 470 -73.16 -61.07 -38.32
CA GLN A 470 -72.72 -60.23 -37.20
C GLN A 470 -71.47 -60.77 -36.51
N SER A 471 -71.37 -62.09 -36.29
CA SER A 471 -70.18 -62.71 -35.69
C SER A 471 -68.95 -62.67 -36.62
N ARG A 472 -69.14 -62.61 -37.94
CA ARG A 472 -68.07 -62.47 -38.95
C ARG A 472 -67.80 -61.02 -39.39
N LYS A 473 -68.47 -60.01 -38.80
CA LYS A 473 -68.40 -58.60 -39.23
C LYS A 473 -66.98 -58.01 -39.33
N ASN A 474 -66.05 -58.50 -38.52
CA ASN A 474 -64.66 -58.01 -38.51
C ASN A 474 -63.78 -58.60 -39.64
N SER A 475 -64.24 -59.64 -40.34
CA SER A 475 -63.50 -60.30 -41.44
C SER A 475 -64.26 -60.34 -42.77
N ILE A 476 -65.59 -60.26 -42.76
CA ILE A 476 -66.42 -60.26 -43.97
C ILE A 476 -67.49 -59.16 -43.86
N LYS A 477 -67.54 -58.29 -44.88
CA LYS A 477 -68.64 -57.34 -45.07
C LYS A 477 -69.74 -58.02 -45.88
N TYR A 478 -70.94 -58.12 -45.30
CA TYR A 478 -72.13 -58.63 -45.98
C TYR A 478 -73.05 -57.51 -46.45
N GLU A 479 -73.71 -57.71 -47.58
CA GLU A 479 -74.81 -56.88 -48.10
C GLU A 479 -75.99 -57.80 -48.37
N VAL A 480 -77.21 -57.38 -48.00
CA VAL A 480 -78.41 -58.24 -48.02
C VAL A 480 -79.56 -57.48 -48.66
N GLY A 481 -79.96 -57.91 -49.86
CA GLY A 481 -81.20 -57.50 -50.51
C GLY A 481 -82.33 -58.49 -50.22
N VAL A 482 -83.57 -58.00 -50.25
CA VAL A 482 -84.78 -58.82 -50.12
C VAL A 482 -85.77 -58.42 -51.21
N GLN A 483 -86.38 -59.41 -51.85
CA GLN A 483 -87.48 -59.25 -52.81
C GLN A 483 -88.58 -60.24 -52.43
N MET A 484 -89.84 -59.84 -52.53
CA MET A 484 -90.98 -60.72 -52.23
C MET A 484 -91.99 -60.64 -53.36
N VAL A 485 -92.31 -61.79 -53.97
CA VAL A 485 -93.03 -61.86 -55.24
C VAL A 485 -94.12 -62.93 -55.15
N GLU A 486 -95.31 -62.61 -55.65
CA GLU A 486 -96.37 -63.58 -55.96
C GLU A 486 -96.34 -63.91 -57.46
N ILE A 487 -96.50 -65.18 -57.81
CA ILE A 487 -96.85 -65.61 -59.16
C ILE A 487 -98.27 -66.16 -59.10
N TYR A 488 -99.21 -65.53 -59.79
CA TYR A 488 -100.62 -65.90 -59.79
C TYR A 488 -101.17 -65.89 -61.22
N ASN A 489 -101.60 -67.06 -61.72
CA ASN A 489 -102.07 -67.24 -63.10
C ASN A 489 -101.06 -66.69 -64.12
N GLU A 490 -99.81 -67.15 -64.03
CA GLU A 490 -98.64 -66.70 -64.80
C GLU A 490 -98.28 -65.21 -64.74
N LEU A 491 -98.97 -64.40 -63.92
CA LEU A 491 -98.64 -62.98 -63.72
C LEU A 491 -97.73 -62.81 -62.49
N VAL A 492 -96.64 -62.06 -62.68
CA VAL A 492 -95.63 -61.76 -61.66
C VAL A 492 -95.98 -60.45 -60.95
N ARG A 493 -96.16 -60.50 -59.62
CA ARG A 493 -96.53 -59.37 -58.76
C ARG A 493 -95.50 -59.14 -57.68
N ASP A 494 -94.97 -57.91 -57.58
CA ASP A 494 -94.18 -57.47 -56.43
C ASP A 494 -95.09 -57.23 -55.21
N LEU A 495 -94.74 -57.83 -54.07
CA LEU A 495 -95.47 -57.71 -52.80
C LEU A 495 -94.89 -56.65 -51.87
N LEU A 496 -93.79 -55.99 -52.26
CA LEU A 496 -93.16 -54.88 -51.51
C LEU A 496 -93.47 -53.50 -52.11
N SER A 497 -94.02 -53.46 -53.33
CA SER A 497 -94.40 -52.19 -53.98
C SER A 497 -95.63 -51.54 -53.34
N SER A 498 -95.57 -50.22 -53.18
CA SER A 498 -96.71 -49.39 -52.75
C SER A 498 -97.63 -48.96 -53.89
N ASP A 499 -97.25 -49.19 -55.16
CA ASP A 499 -98.04 -48.79 -56.32
C ASP A 499 -99.27 -49.70 -56.48
N SER A 500 -100.47 -49.12 -56.37
CA SER A 500 -101.73 -49.83 -56.64
C SER A 500 -101.90 -50.22 -58.12
N SER A 501 -101.08 -49.66 -59.02
CA SER A 501 -100.95 -50.15 -60.40
C SER A 501 -100.04 -51.37 -60.43
N GLN A 502 -100.64 -52.57 -60.48
CA GLN A 502 -99.91 -53.83 -60.67
C GLN A 502 -99.21 -53.83 -62.05
N LYS A 503 -97.95 -53.39 -62.07
CA LYS A 503 -97.04 -53.57 -63.20
C LYS A 503 -96.68 -55.06 -63.28
N SER A 504 -97.00 -55.70 -64.40
CA SER A 504 -96.48 -57.03 -64.71
C SER A 504 -94.97 -56.92 -64.89
N TRP A 505 -94.21 -57.79 -64.23
CA TRP A 505 -92.75 -57.85 -64.38
C TRP A 505 -92.36 -58.91 -65.41
N ASP A 506 -91.66 -58.51 -66.45
CA ASP A 506 -91.07 -59.44 -67.42
C ASP A 506 -89.83 -60.12 -66.83
N LEU A 507 -89.68 -61.43 -67.09
CA LEU A 507 -88.57 -62.24 -66.57
C LEU A 507 -87.35 -62.17 -67.50
N GLU A 508 -86.45 -61.21 -67.25
CA GLU A 508 -85.18 -61.10 -67.97
C GLU A 508 -84.11 -62.08 -67.42
N TYR A 509 -83.60 -62.97 -68.27
CA TYR A 509 -82.49 -63.87 -67.93
C TYR A 509 -81.13 -63.19 -68.16
N CYS A 510 -80.43 -62.86 -67.07
CA CYS A 510 -79.10 -62.24 -67.11
C CYS A 510 -77.99 -63.29 -66.87
N PRO A 511 -77.23 -63.73 -67.89
CA PRO A 511 -76.30 -64.86 -67.76
C PRO A 511 -74.99 -64.56 -66.99
N THR A 512 -74.68 -63.30 -66.66
CA THR A 512 -73.29 -62.87 -66.36
C THR A 512 -73.11 -62.07 -65.06
N LYS A 513 -74.02 -62.16 -64.09
CA LYS A 513 -73.88 -61.45 -62.79
C LYS A 513 -72.85 -62.05 -61.80
N TRP A 514 -72.24 -63.19 -62.11
CA TRP A 514 -71.21 -63.83 -61.27
C TRP A 514 -69.78 -63.54 -61.77
N VAL A 515 -69.38 -62.27 -61.71
CA VAL A 515 -67.96 -61.88 -61.71
C VAL A 515 -67.70 -61.05 -60.46
N SER A 516 -66.98 -61.64 -59.51
CA SER A 516 -66.52 -60.94 -58.31
C SER A 516 -65.57 -59.80 -58.70
N ARG A 517 -66.02 -58.56 -58.53
CA ARG A 517 -65.11 -57.42 -58.46
C ARG A 517 -64.38 -57.49 -57.11
N SER A 518 -63.06 -57.58 -57.20
CA SER A 518 -62.08 -57.57 -56.10
C SER A 518 -62.14 -56.29 -55.27
#